data_AF-A0A7V9SK09-F1
#
_entry.id   AF-A0A7V9SK09-F1
#
_cell.length_a   1.000
_cell.length_b   1.000
_cell.length_c   1.000
_cell.angle_alpha   90.00
_cell.angle_beta   90.00
_cell.angle_gamma   90.00
#
_symmetry.space_group_name_H-M   'P 1'
#
loop_
_entity.id
_entity.type
_entity.pdbx_description
1 polymer ?
#
loop_
_entity_poly.entity_id
_entity_poly.type
_entity_poly.pdbx_seq_one_letter_code
_entity_poly.pdbx_strand_id
1 'polypeptide(L)'
;MARFRSARHLPVLLIACGVLLLPAQGARAQSNAPAEEFTAFAVHMGTIRSGETGQLVIQINRWNSEAEQEALMSALREKGQQGMISAFRKSRPVGTIRSLQSVGYDLQLAYQEPGPDGGRRIIIATDRPVGFGEATNRPQSMDYPFSVIELFIPREGPGEGTLSLAARLVPAGKKTIAENYDTQPVQLKNVRAELRK
;
A
#
# COMPACT_ATOMS: atom_id res chain seq x y z
N MET A 1 37.09 29.97 -72.56
CA MET A 1 37.49 30.01 -71.14
C MET A 1 36.23 29.84 -70.30
N ALA A 2 36.04 28.67 -69.66
CA ALA A 2 36.01 28.53 -68.19
C ALA A 2 34.73 29.10 -67.53
N ARG A 3 33.92 28.45 -66.69
CA ARG A 3 33.98 27.17 -65.95
C ARG A 3 32.59 26.93 -65.28
N PHE A 4 32.22 25.65 -65.14
CA PHE A 4 31.56 24.99 -64.00
C PHE A 4 30.08 25.23 -63.59
N ARG A 5 29.33 24.13 -63.75
CA ARG A 5 28.20 23.59 -62.96
C ARG A 5 28.14 24.00 -61.48
N SER A 6 26.93 24.22 -60.96
CA SER A 6 26.26 23.27 -60.04
C SER A 6 24.96 23.84 -59.45
N ALA A 7 23.85 23.16 -59.71
CA ALA A 7 22.61 23.24 -58.94
C ALA A 7 22.85 22.64 -57.55
N ARG A 8 22.50 23.36 -56.49
CA ARG A 8 22.57 22.88 -55.10
C ARG A 8 21.16 22.54 -54.62
N HIS A 9 20.93 21.24 -54.41
CA HIS A 9 19.75 20.69 -53.73
C HIS A 9 20.01 20.57 -52.21
N LEU A 10 19.04 21.03 -51.41
CA LEU A 10 18.59 20.59 -50.05
C LEU A 10 19.63 20.54 -48.88
N PRO A 11 19.22 20.56 -47.58
CA PRO A 11 18.13 19.78 -47.01
C PRO A 11 17.08 20.53 -46.16
N VAL A 12 15.84 20.04 -46.27
CA VAL A 12 14.74 20.19 -45.32
C VAL A 12 15.12 19.48 -44.02
N LEU A 13 15.10 20.21 -42.90
CA LEU A 13 15.36 19.67 -41.57
C LEU A 13 14.05 19.05 -41.02
N LEU A 14 13.93 17.73 -41.12
CA LEU A 14 12.90 16.95 -40.43
C LEU A 14 13.24 16.88 -38.92
N ILE A 15 12.54 17.66 -38.11
CA ILE A 15 12.57 17.53 -36.65
C ILE A 15 11.76 16.28 -36.28
N ALA A 16 12.44 15.16 -36.08
CA ALA A 16 11.85 13.97 -35.49
C ALA A 16 11.60 14.24 -34.00
N CYS A 17 10.33 14.43 -33.63
CA CYS A 17 9.88 14.54 -32.25
C CYS A 17 10.01 13.15 -31.58
N GLY A 18 11.13 12.92 -30.92
CA GLY A 18 11.35 11.74 -30.09
C GLY A 18 10.41 11.76 -28.89
N VAL A 19 9.34 10.98 -28.93
CA VAL A 19 8.51 10.68 -27.76
C VAL A 19 9.39 9.93 -26.77
N LEU A 20 9.84 10.63 -25.73
CA LEU A 20 10.47 10.06 -24.55
C LEU A 20 9.44 9.21 -23.80
N LEU A 21 9.35 7.93 -24.16
CA LEU A 21 8.77 6.92 -23.28
C LEU A 21 9.69 6.77 -22.05
N LEU A 22 9.33 7.42 -20.94
CA LEU A 22 9.88 7.14 -19.62
C LEU A 22 9.34 5.78 -19.16
N PRO A 23 10.12 4.69 -19.15
CA PRO A 23 9.60 3.37 -18.86
C PRO A 23 9.59 3.13 -17.34
N ALA A 24 8.45 2.70 -16.80
CA ALA A 24 8.27 1.60 -15.82
C ALA A 24 9.28 1.39 -14.65
N GLN A 25 10.09 2.37 -14.24
CA GLN A 25 11.10 2.18 -13.19
C GLN A 25 10.47 1.97 -11.80
N GLY A 26 9.33 2.62 -11.53
CA GLY A 26 8.56 2.39 -10.31
C GLY A 26 8.01 0.96 -10.18
N ALA A 27 7.58 0.37 -11.30
CA ALA A 27 6.94 -0.95 -11.35
C ALA A 27 7.88 -2.09 -10.91
N ARG A 28 9.16 -2.02 -11.29
CA ARG A 28 10.18 -3.02 -10.90
C ARG A 28 10.68 -2.82 -9.48
N ALA A 29 10.70 -1.58 -8.99
CA ALA A 29 11.18 -1.26 -7.65
C ALA A 29 10.23 -1.80 -6.55
N GLN A 30 8.93 -1.90 -6.83
CA GLN A 30 7.96 -2.49 -5.89
C GLN A 30 8.10 -4.01 -5.83
N SER A 31 8.01 -4.73 -6.95
CA SER A 31 7.98 -6.21 -6.93
C SER A 31 9.28 -6.88 -6.47
N ASN A 32 10.43 -6.20 -6.61
CA ASN A 32 11.74 -6.71 -6.21
C ASN A 32 12.24 -6.11 -4.89
N ALA A 33 11.43 -5.31 -4.21
CA ALA A 33 11.81 -4.80 -2.90
C ALA A 33 11.99 -5.97 -1.92
N PRO A 34 12.98 -5.88 -1.00
CA PRO A 34 13.26 -6.93 -0.04
C PRO A 34 12.07 -7.16 0.89
N ALA A 35 12.03 -8.34 1.50
CA ALA A 35 11.11 -8.60 2.60
C ALA A 35 11.44 -7.69 3.79
N GLU A 36 10.41 -7.16 4.44
CA GLU A 36 10.54 -6.19 5.54
C GLU A 36 9.67 -6.61 6.73
N GLU A 37 10.16 -6.34 7.93
CA GLU A 37 9.39 -6.42 9.17
C GLU A 37 9.20 -5.01 9.73
N PHE A 38 7.97 -4.70 10.12
CA PHE A 38 7.62 -3.47 10.81
C PHE A 38 7.16 -3.79 12.22
N THR A 39 7.74 -3.11 13.20
CA THR A 39 7.28 -3.17 14.60
C THR A 39 6.73 -1.82 15.01
N ALA A 40 5.60 -1.80 15.71
CA ALA A 40 4.97 -0.56 16.16
C ALA A 40 4.24 -0.76 17.49
N PHE A 41 4.00 0.34 18.21
CA PHE A 41 3.11 0.38 19.36
C PHE A 41 1.74 0.88 18.93
N ALA A 42 0.72 0.02 19.08
CA ALA A 42 -0.66 0.36 18.81
C ALA A 42 -1.30 1.07 20.01
N VAL A 43 -1.87 2.24 19.78
CA VAL A 43 -2.55 3.06 20.80
C VAL A 43 -3.98 3.35 20.34
N HIS A 44 -4.95 2.80 21.06
CA HIS A 44 -6.37 3.11 20.89
C HIS A 44 -6.74 4.36 21.69
N MET A 45 -7.34 5.37 21.04
CA MET A 45 -7.77 6.61 21.71
C MET A 45 -9.25 6.62 22.14
N GLY A 46 -9.98 5.52 21.95
CA GLY A 46 -11.39 5.39 22.34
C GLY A 46 -11.64 5.36 23.85
N THR A 47 -12.77 5.90 24.28
CA THR A 47 -13.21 5.92 25.70
C THR A 47 -13.51 4.51 26.22
N ILE A 48 -13.01 4.23 27.43
CA ILE A 48 -13.18 2.99 28.23
C ILE A 48 -12.20 1.86 27.88
N ARG A 49 -10.90 2.16 27.90
CA ARG A 49 -9.78 1.36 28.50
C ARG A 49 -8.45 2.00 28.05
N SER A 50 -8.21 3.20 28.57
CA SER A 50 -6.96 3.93 28.37
C SER A 50 -5.77 3.08 28.81
N GLY A 51 -4.94 2.62 27.87
CA GLY A 51 -3.61 2.07 28.19
C GLY A 51 -3.24 0.70 27.59
N GLU A 52 -4.13 -0.01 26.88
CA GLU A 52 -3.74 -1.24 26.17
C GLU A 52 -2.81 -0.90 24.98
N THR A 53 -1.52 -0.83 25.28
CA THR A 53 -0.44 -0.65 24.31
C THR A 53 0.00 -2.02 23.85
N GLY A 54 -0.50 -2.47 22.70
CA GLY A 54 -0.09 -3.74 22.09
C GLY A 54 1.09 -3.52 21.14
N GLN A 55 2.15 -4.33 21.26
CA GLN A 55 3.16 -4.38 20.20
C GLN A 55 2.57 -5.10 18.98
N LEU A 56 2.62 -4.43 17.85
CA LEU A 56 2.20 -4.94 16.55
C LEU A 56 3.43 -5.30 15.73
N VAL A 57 3.44 -6.50 15.15
CA VAL A 57 4.48 -6.95 14.22
C VAL A 57 3.83 -7.25 12.87
N ILE A 58 4.30 -6.57 11.84
CA ILE A 58 3.87 -6.71 10.45
C ILE A 58 5.04 -7.27 9.67
N GLN A 59 4.86 -8.41 9.02
CA GLN A 59 5.88 -9.02 8.18
C GLN A 59 5.41 -8.97 6.73
N ILE A 60 6.15 -8.29 5.88
CA ILE A 60 5.95 -8.27 4.44
C ILE A 60 6.97 -9.20 3.81
N ASN A 61 6.50 -10.35 3.30
CA ASN A 61 7.35 -11.35 2.67
C ASN A 61 7.59 -11.04 1.19
N ARG A 62 6.62 -10.36 0.54
CA ARG A 62 6.76 -9.81 -0.79
C ARG A 62 5.86 -8.60 -0.96
N TRP A 63 6.14 -7.79 -1.97
CA TRP A 63 5.33 -6.63 -2.32
C TRP A 63 4.44 -6.95 -3.51
N ASN A 64 3.26 -6.33 -3.60
CA ASN A 64 2.45 -6.44 -4.80
C ASN A 64 3.13 -5.73 -5.97
N SER A 65 3.08 -6.36 -7.13
CA SER A 65 3.38 -5.72 -8.40
C SER A 65 2.29 -4.72 -8.80
N GLU A 66 2.63 -3.75 -9.65
CA GLU A 66 1.67 -2.77 -10.18
C GLU A 66 0.47 -3.44 -10.88
N ALA A 67 0.69 -4.58 -11.53
CA ALA A 67 -0.38 -5.37 -12.16
C ALA A 67 -1.32 -6.01 -11.13
N GLU A 68 -0.79 -6.55 -10.04
CA GLU A 68 -1.61 -7.09 -8.94
C GLU A 68 -2.41 -5.99 -8.26
N GLN A 69 -1.79 -4.82 -8.03
CA GLN A 69 -2.47 -3.66 -7.48
C GLN A 69 -3.61 -3.20 -8.38
N GLU A 70 -3.36 -3.02 -9.68
CA GLU A 70 -4.37 -2.59 -10.64
C GLU A 70 -5.53 -3.59 -10.71
N ALA A 71 -5.25 -4.89 -10.67
CA ALA A 71 -6.30 -5.92 -10.65
C ALA A 71 -7.18 -5.82 -9.38
N LEU A 72 -6.57 -5.59 -8.22
CA LEU A 72 -7.29 -5.37 -6.96
C LEU A 72 -8.12 -4.08 -7.02
N MET A 73 -7.54 -2.99 -7.53
CA MET A 73 -8.23 -1.70 -7.67
C MET A 73 -9.35 -1.75 -8.72
N SER A 74 -9.19 -2.51 -9.80
CA SER A 74 -10.24 -2.71 -10.80
C SER A 74 -11.40 -3.50 -10.20
N ALA A 75 -11.12 -4.55 -9.43
CA ALA A 75 -12.15 -5.31 -8.73
C ALA A 75 -12.96 -4.43 -7.77
N LEU A 76 -12.29 -3.51 -7.06
CA LEU A 76 -12.96 -2.53 -6.20
C LEU A 76 -13.81 -1.53 -7.00
N ARG A 77 -13.30 -1.00 -8.12
CA ARG A 77 -14.01 -0.03 -8.97
C ARG A 77 -15.22 -0.63 -9.69
N GLU A 78 -15.09 -1.82 -10.23
CA GLU A 78 -16.12 -2.46 -11.05
C GLU A 78 -17.20 -3.16 -10.21
N LYS A 79 -16.79 -3.80 -9.11
CA LYS A 79 -17.65 -4.71 -8.32
C LYS A 79 -17.77 -4.31 -6.86
N GLY A 80 -17.26 -3.13 -6.49
CA GLY A 80 -17.33 -2.59 -5.14
C GLY A 80 -16.59 -3.45 -4.11
N GLN A 81 -17.03 -3.35 -2.85
CA GLN A 81 -16.40 -4.05 -1.73
C GLN A 81 -16.41 -5.58 -1.93
N GLN A 82 -17.51 -6.15 -2.44
CA GLN A 82 -17.63 -7.60 -2.66
C GLN A 82 -16.65 -8.11 -3.73
N GLY A 83 -16.41 -7.30 -4.76
CA GLY A 83 -15.37 -7.56 -5.76
C GLY A 83 -13.98 -7.63 -5.14
N MET A 84 -13.66 -6.65 -4.30
CA MET A 84 -12.38 -6.56 -3.60
C MET A 84 -12.17 -7.72 -2.60
N ILE A 85 -13.19 -8.11 -1.83
CA ILE A 85 -13.14 -9.31 -0.96
C ILE A 85 -12.82 -10.55 -1.80
N SER A 86 -13.53 -10.72 -2.92
CA SER A 86 -13.35 -11.87 -3.80
C SER A 86 -11.94 -11.89 -4.42
N ALA A 87 -11.40 -10.71 -4.72
CA ALA A 87 -10.04 -10.56 -5.24
C ALA A 87 -8.99 -10.86 -4.17
N PHE A 88 -9.17 -10.36 -2.94
CA PHE A 88 -8.29 -10.66 -1.79
C PHE A 88 -8.23 -12.16 -1.51
N ARG A 89 -9.38 -12.85 -1.49
CA ARG A 89 -9.43 -14.30 -1.28
C ARG A 89 -8.74 -15.13 -2.36
N LYS A 90 -8.64 -14.61 -3.58
CA LYS A 90 -7.94 -15.26 -4.70
C LYS A 90 -6.46 -14.87 -4.79
N SER A 91 -6.10 -13.75 -4.17
CA SER A 91 -4.73 -13.27 -4.13
C SER A 91 -3.89 -14.13 -3.20
N ARG A 92 -2.62 -14.28 -3.54
CA ARG A 92 -1.67 -14.94 -2.66
C ARG A 92 -1.31 -13.97 -1.52
N PRO A 93 -1.20 -14.42 -0.26
CA PRO A 93 -0.75 -13.59 0.83
C PRO A 93 0.60 -12.94 0.52
N VAL A 94 0.77 -11.67 0.88
CA VAL A 94 2.00 -10.89 0.73
C VAL A 94 2.80 -10.82 2.02
N GLY A 95 2.17 -11.15 3.14
CA GLY A 95 2.74 -11.00 4.47
C GLY A 95 1.77 -11.45 5.55
N THR A 96 2.16 -11.20 6.81
CA THR A 96 1.33 -11.47 7.98
C THR A 96 1.36 -10.29 8.94
N ILE A 97 0.33 -10.18 9.77
CA ILE A 97 0.25 -9.24 10.88
C ILE A 97 -0.12 -9.96 12.15
N ARG A 98 0.58 -9.67 13.25
CA ARG A 98 0.32 -10.26 14.56
C ARG A 98 0.41 -9.22 15.66
N SER A 99 -0.52 -9.29 16.59
CA SER A 99 -0.37 -8.67 17.91
C SER A 99 0.14 -9.74 18.88
N LEU A 100 0.78 -9.33 19.98
CA LEU A 100 1.21 -10.24 21.05
C LEU A 100 0.07 -11.11 21.62
N GLN A 101 -1.17 -10.63 21.49
CA GLN A 101 -2.36 -11.26 22.06
C GLN A 101 -3.27 -11.93 21.02
N SER A 102 -2.91 -11.94 19.73
CA SER A 102 -3.77 -12.44 18.65
C SER A 102 -3.09 -13.46 17.75
N VAL A 103 -3.90 -14.31 17.10
CA VAL A 103 -3.43 -15.13 15.97
C VAL A 103 -3.00 -14.20 14.83
N GLY A 104 -1.94 -14.58 14.12
CA GLY A 104 -1.48 -13.83 12.95
C GLY A 104 -2.46 -13.91 11.79
N TYR A 105 -2.72 -12.79 11.13
CA TYR A 105 -3.57 -12.71 9.94
C TYR A 105 -2.74 -12.54 8.67
N ASP A 106 -3.20 -13.14 7.58
CA ASP A 106 -2.60 -12.95 6.26
C ASP A 106 -2.95 -11.57 5.69
N LEU A 107 -1.96 -10.95 5.07
CA LEU A 107 -2.08 -9.69 4.34
C LEU A 107 -2.19 -9.99 2.85
N GLN A 108 -3.07 -9.30 2.12
CA GLN A 108 -3.30 -9.52 0.69
C GLN A 108 -2.76 -8.38 -0.17
N LEU A 109 -2.72 -7.17 0.40
CA LEU A 109 -2.19 -5.98 -0.24
C LEU A 109 -1.06 -5.40 0.63
N ALA A 110 0.08 -5.11 0.01
CA ALA A 110 1.22 -4.39 0.56
C ALA A 110 1.95 -3.71 -0.60
N TYR A 111 1.98 -2.38 -0.58
CA TYR A 111 2.75 -1.59 -1.53
C TYR A 111 3.33 -0.35 -0.89
N GLN A 112 4.37 0.19 -1.52
CA GLN A 112 5.06 1.38 -1.06
C GLN A 112 5.02 2.47 -2.12
N GLU A 113 4.87 3.71 -1.68
CA GLU A 113 4.94 4.92 -2.49
C GLU A 113 5.98 5.87 -1.88
N PRO A 114 6.57 6.78 -2.67
CA PRO A 114 7.33 7.88 -2.12
C PRO A 114 6.47 8.66 -1.12
N GLY A 115 6.96 8.79 0.10
CA GLY A 115 6.33 9.60 1.13
C GLY A 115 6.72 11.08 0.99
N PRO A 116 6.10 11.98 1.76
CA PRO A 116 6.60 13.34 1.94
C PRO A 116 8.08 13.31 2.36
N ASP A 117 8.83 14.35 1.99
CA ASP A 117 10.21 14.58 2.45
C ASP A 117 11.23 13.47 2.09
N GLY A 118 10.93 12.66 1.08
CA GLY A 118 11.81 11.58 0.62
C GLY A 118 11.76 10.32 1.49
N GLY A 119 10.77 10.21 2.39
CA GLY A 119 10.44 8.98 3.10
C GLY A 119 9.65 7.98 2.24
N ARG A 120 9.00 7.02 2.91
CA ARG A 120 8.14 6.01 2.29
C ARG A 120 6.77 6.02 2.94
N ARG A 121 5.72 5.94 2.12
CA ARG A 121 4.36 5.63 2.56
C ARG A 121 4.07 4.19 2.20
N ILE A 122 3.64 3.39 3.16
CA ILE A 122 3.37 1.96 2.99
C ILE A 122 1.90 1.72 3.26
N ILE A 123 1.21 1.11 2.30
CA ILE A 123 -0.21 0.81 2.41
C ILE A 123 -0.37 -0.70 2.40
N ILE A 124 -1.04 -1.20 3.44
CA ILE A 124 -1.28 -2.62 3.67
C ILE A 124 -2.78 -2.83 3.89
N ALA A 125 -3.35 -3.90 3.37
CA ALA A 125 -4.74 -4.25 3.62
C ALA A 125 -5.00 -5.75 3.69
N THR A 126 -6.04 -6.11 4.44
CA THR A 126 -6.54 -7.48 4.60
C THR A 126 -8.08 -7.51 4.70
N ASP A 127 -8.70 -8.64 4.35
CA ASP A 127 -10.15 -8.90 4.47
C ASP A 127 -10.56 -9.47 5.85
N ARG A 128 -9.68 -9.34 6.84
CA ARG A 128 -9.89 -9.79 8.22
C ARG A 128 -9.79 -8.61 9.20
N PRO A 129 -10.63 -8.56 10.25
CA PRO A 129 -10.46 -7.58 11.31
C PRO A 129 -9.18 -7.90 12.10
N VAL A 130 -8.26 -6.94 12.19
CA VAL A 130 -7.07 -7.05 13.04
C VAL A 130 -7.44 -6.62 14.45
N GLY A 131 -7.88 -7.57 15.29
CA GLY A 131 -8.33 -7.28 16.65
C GLY A 131 -7.18 -7.15 17.66
N PHE A 132 -7.36 -6.27 18.67
CA PHE A 132 -6.60 -6.27 19.92
C PHE A 132 -7.51 -6.87 21.00
N GLY A 133 -7.13 -8.00 21.59
CA GLY A 133 -7.91 -8.70 22.63
C GLY A 133 -8.85 -9.80 22.11
N GLU A 134 -9.44 -10.53 23.06
CA GLU A 134 -10.22 -11.76 22.86
C GLU A 134 -11.25 -11.56 21.73
N ALA A 135 -11.09 -12.38 20.69
CA ALA A 135 -11.87 -12.34 19.46
C ALA A 135 -13.36 -12.45 19.81
N THR A 136 -14.02 -11.30 19.98
CA THR A 136 -15.47 -11.27 20.01
C THR A 136 -15.90 -11.61 18.60
N ASN A 137 -16.26 -12.88 18.44
CA ASN A 137 -16.85 -13.52 17.28
C ASN A 137 -18.24 -12.90 17.01
N ARG A 138 -18.27 -11.57 16.83
CA ARG A 138 -19.42 -10.86 16.31
C ARG A 138 -19.28 -10.91 14.81
N PRO A 139 -20.27 -11.45 14.07
CA PRO A 139 -20.34 -11.21 12.65
C PRO A 139 -20.51 -9.71 12.48
N GLN A 140 -19.40 -8.98 12.28
CA GLN A 140 -19.49 -7.59 11.90
C GLN A 140 -20.25 -7.58 10.57
N SER A 141 -21.20 -6.66 10.49
CA SER A 141 -21.94 -6.35 9.28
C SER A 141 -21.05 -6.48 8.05
N MET A 142 -21.54 -7.18 7.02
CA MET A 142 -20.86 -7.38 5.72
C MET A 142 -20.38 -6.07 5.06
N ASP A 143 -20.78 -4.91 5.61
CA ASP A 143 -20.53 -3.57 5.13
C ASP A 143 -19.09 -3.05 5.32
N TYR A 144 -18.29 -3.64 6.22
CA TYR A 144 -16.94 -3.16 6.55
C TYR A 144 -15.90 -4.28 6.68
N PRO A 145 -15.54 -4.96 5.57
CA PRO A 145 -14.80 -6.21 5.62
C PRO A 145 -13.27 -6.04 5.68
N PHE A 146 -12.75 -4.81 5.70
CA PHE A 146 -11.31 -4.56 5.53
C PHE A 146 -10.65 -3.93 6.75
N SER A 147 -9.43 -4.38 7.05
CA SER A 147 -8.48 -3.63 7.86
C SER A 147 -7.43 -3.01 6.95
N VAL A 148 -7.14 -1.72 7.15
CA VAL A 148 -6.13 -0.99 6.38
C VAL A 148 -5.10 -0.42 7.32
N ILE A 149 -3.84 -0.58 6.95
CA ILE A 149 -2.72 -0.01 7.68
C ILE A 149 -1.98 0.92 6.73
N GLU A 150 -1.71 2.11 7.23
CA GLU A 150 -0.91 3.11 6.55
C GLU A 150 0.28 3.44 7.44
N LEU A 151 1.49 3.23 6.92
CA LEU A 151 2.73 3.57 7.63
C LEU A 151 3.44 4.68 6.86
N PHE A 152 3.97 5.64 7.60
CA PHE A 152 4.86 6.68 7.14
C PHE A 152 6.23 6.44 7.76
N ILE A 153 7.20 6.06 6.93
CA ILE A 153 8.57 5.83 7.33
C ILE A 153 9.41 7.02 6.84
N PRO A 154 9.84 7.93 7.72
CA PRO A 154 10.70 9.04 7.32
C PRO A 154 12.08 8.52 6.89
N ARG A 155 12.87 9.38 6.25
CA ARG A 155 14.27 9.06 5.91
C ARG A 155 15.11 8.79 7.16
N GLU A 156 14.84 9.52 8.23
CA GLU A 156 15.53 9.44 9.52
C GLU A 156 14.53 9.50 10.65
N GLY A 157 14.79 8.74 11.73
CA GLY A 157 13.94 8.69 12.91
C GLY A 157 12.84 7.62 12.86
N PRO A 158 12.03 7.52 13.94
CA PRO A 158 10.92 6.57 14.01
C PRO A 158 9.80 6.95 13.04
N GLY A 159 9.17 5.94 12.44
CA GLY A 159 7.96 6.13 11.66
C GLY A 159 6.71 6.21 12.50
N GLU A 160 5.61 6.54 11.83
CA GLU A 160 4.27 6.61 12.39
C GLU A 160 3.29 5.89 11.47
N GLY A 161 2.08 5.63 11.94
CA GLY A 161 1.06 5.04 11.10
C GLY A 161 -0.30 5.00 11.73
N THR A 162 -1.25 4.49 10.96
CA THR A 162 -2.63 4.30 11.39
C THR A 162 -3.09 2.90 11.00
N LEU A 163 -3.91 2.29 11.86
CA LEU A 163 -4.65 1.08 11.57
C LEU A 163 -6.14 1.40 11.68
N SER A 164 -6.81 1.39 10.54
CA SER A 164 -8.25 1.57 10.41
C SER A 164 -8.92 0.20 10.45
N LEU A 165 -9.60 -0.06 11.56
CA LEU A 165 -10.42 -1.25 11.76
C LEU A 165 -11.79 -1.00 11.12
N ALA A 166 -12.28 -1.92 10.28
CA ALA A 166 -13.57 -1.79 9.60
C ALA A 166 -13.64 -0.59 8.63
N ALA A 167 -12.68 -0.49 7.71
CA ALA A 167 -12.62 0.57 6.71
C ALA A 167 -13.44 0.21 5.44
N ARG A 168 -14.06 1.21 4.83
CA ARG A 168 -14.53 1.11 3.44
C ARG A 168 -13.39 1.55 2.52
N LEU A 169 -13.02 0.71 1.57
CA LEU A 169 -12.04 1.09 0.57
C LEU A 169 -12.75 1.91 -0.51
N VAL A 170 -12.34 3.17 -0.69
CA VAL A 170 -12.85 4.01 -1.75
C VAL A 170 -11.77 4.19 -2.81
N PRO A 171 -12.09 3.95 -4.09
CA PRO A 171 -11.16 4.19 -5.17
C PRO A 171 -10.91 5.71 -5.30
N ALA A 172 -9.65 6.10 -5.19
CA ALA A 172 -9.18 7.47 -5.37
C ALA A 172 -8.17 7.51 -6.52
N GLY A 173 -8.68 7.57 -7.75
CA GLY A 173 -7.86 7.42 -8.95
C GLY A 173 -7.22 6.02 -9.02
N LYS A 174 -5.88 5.96 -9.10
CA LYS A 174 -5.10 4.70 -9.05
C LYS A 174 -4.89 4.16 -7.62
N LYS A 175 -5.35 4.88 -6.60
CA LYS A 175 -5.03 4.61 -5.19
C LYS A 175 -6.26 4.18 -4.41
N THR A 176 -6.02 3.61 -3.25
CA THR A 176 -7.06 3.33 -2.26
C THR A 176 -7.01 4.37 -1.17
N ILE A 177 -8.15 5.01 -0.89
CA ILE A 177 -8.34 5.76 0.35
C ILE A 177 -9.21 4.88 1.24
N ALA A 178 -8.74 4.64 2.46
CA ALA A 178 -9.58 4.08 3.50
C ALA A 178 -10.50 5.19 4.01
N GLU A 179 -11.78 5.13 3.66
CA GLU A 179 -12.78 5.93 4.37
C GLU A 179 -13.15 5.19 5.65
N ASN A 180 -12.82 5.80 6.77
CA ASN A 180 -13.02 5.24 8.10
C ASN A 180 -14.42 5.64 8.60
N TYR A 181 -15.24 4.67 9.05
CA TYR A 181 -16.52 4.97 9.69
C TYR A 181 -16.35 4.92 11.21
N ASP A 182 -16.64 6.04 11.88
CA ASP A 182 -17.00 6.25 13.30
C ASP A 182 -16.14 5.60 14.41
N THR A 183 -15.07 4.90 14.06
CA THR A 183 -14.08 4.34 14.99
C THR A 183 -12.78 5.09 14.81
N GLN A 184 -12.30 5.71 15.89
CA GLN A 184 -11.02 6.40 15.88
C GLN A 184 -9.92 5.41 15.46
N PRO A 185 -9.13 5.73 14.42
CA PRO A 185 -8.08 4.83 13.95
C PRO A 185 -7.07 4.58 15.07
N VAL A 186 -6.57 3.35 15.13
CA VAL A 186 -5.51 2.97 16.05
C VAL A 186 -4.24 3.65 15.59
N GLN A 187 -3.62 4.43 16.48
CA GLN A 187 -2.37 5.12 16.17
C GLN A 187 -1.22 4.14 16.35
N LEU A 188 -0.37 4.02 15.32
CA LEU A 188 0.85 3.21 15.35
C LEU A 188 2.03 4.15 15.58
N LYS A 189 2.65 4.04 16.76
CA LYS A 189 3.78 4.89 17.16
C LYS A 189 5.09 4.12 17.15
N ASN A 190 6.18 4.85 16.95
CA ASN A 190 7.55 4.31 16.90
C ASN A 190 7.69 3.16 15.91
N VAL A 191 7.16 3.33 14.69
CA VAL A 191 7.27 2.32 13.65
C VAL A 191 8.75 2.16 13.28
N ARG A 192 9.26 0.94 13.40
CA ARG A 192 10.63 0.58 12.99
C ARG A 192 10.56 -0.42 11.85
N ALA A 193 11.31 -0.15 10.79
CA ALA A 193 11.43 -1.03 9.63
C ALA A 193 12.76 -1.77 9.68
N GLU A 194 12.73 -3.08 9.53
CA GLU A 194 13.91 -3.94 9.47
C GLU A 194 13.86 -4.83 8.23
N LEU A 195 14.97 -4.95 7.53
CA LEU A 195 15.08 -5.88 6.40
C LEU A 195 15.11 -7.31 6.92
N ARG A 196 14.31 -8.19 6.32
CA ARG A 196 14.36 -9.61 6.61
C ARG A 196 15.43 -10.28 5.76
N LYS A 197 16.27 -11.08 6.41
CA LYS A 197 17.32 -11.89 5.79
C LYS A 197 16.77 -13.20 5.25
#